data_AF-A0A3M7Q6T1-F1
#
_entry.id   AF-A0A3M7Q6T1-F1
#
_cell.length_a   1.000
_cell.length_b   1.000
_cell.length_c   1.000
_cell.angle_alpha   90.00
_cell.angle_beta   90.00
_cell.angle_gamma   90.00
#
_symmetry.space_group_name_H-M   'P 1'
#
loop_
_entity.id
_entity.type
_entity.pdbx_description
1 polymer ?
#
loop_
_entity_poly.entity_id
_entity_poly.type
_entity_poly.pdbx_seq_one_letter_code
_entity_poly.pdbx_strand_id
1 'polypeptide(L)'
;MYNSISGENPDPIVGSINRRDPSLARPNNLENHGAKSLKSQPMFSSTGRGLKLRQRQQTEWTADLAEASKICDELNRAKEGLEQERMNLVARNQTVETEIKRLELQVTEARQQIDAKDRQLETNQLDHQQLRQRVEQLEEENAEFRGRTEHEEPLKCPVCLEVYTSERRVVALFCSHMLCNLCHQRLTELDSSSLCPMCRGVEVTNCLSLF
;
A
#
# COMPACT_ATOMS: atom_id res chain seq x y z
N MET A 1 -6.68 5.98 -27.66
CA MET A 1 -5.34 6.60 -27.62
C MET A 1 -4.93 6.65 -26.16
N TYR A 2 -4.20 5.64 -25.68
CA TYR A 2 -3.73 5.58 -24.30
C TYR A 2 -2.30 6.13 -24.24
N ASN A 3 -2.12 7.19 -23.48
CA ASN A 3 -0.81 7.79 -23.22
C ASN A 3 -0.03 6.84 -22.30
N SER A 4 0.99 6.20 -22.87
CA SER A 4 2.04 5.50 -22.12
C SER A 4 2.83 6.53 -21.32
N ILE A 5 2.52 6.64 -20.03
CA ILE A 5 3.35 7.38 -19.08
C ILE A 5 4.49 6.43 -18.69
N SER A 6 5.62 6.59 -19.36
CA SER A 6 6.88 5.97 -18.99
C SER A 6 7.28 6.47 -17.60
N GLY A 7 7.16 5.59 -16.60
CA GLY A 7 7.69 5.79 -15.26
C GLY A 7 9.21 5.83 -15.31
N GLU A 8 9.77 7.03 -15.47
CA GLU A 8 11.18 7.30 -15.21
C GLU A 8 11.40 7.14 -13.71
N ASN A 9 12.12 6.07 -13.33
CA ASN A 9 12.66 5.92 -11.99
C ASN A 9 13.59 7.11 -11.71
N PRO A 10 13.31 7.96 -10.71
CA PRO A 10 14.27 8.98 -10.32
C PRO A 10 15.51 8.27 -9.75
N ASP A 11 16.64 8.48 -10.41
CA ASP A 11 17.94 8.01 -9.93
C ASP A 11 18.12 8.39 -8.45
N PRO A 12 18.63 7.48 -7.59
CA PRO A 12 18.95 7.84 -6.23
C PRO A 12 20.03 8.93 -6.27
N ILE A 13 19.66 10.13 -5.82
CA ILE A 13 20.60 11.23 -5.59
C ILE A 13 21.55 10.77 -4.49
N VAL A 14 22.65 10.15 -4.88
CA VAL A 14 23.80 9.87 -4.02
C VAL A 14 24.49 11.21 -3.77
N GLY A 15 23.90 11.98 -2.86
CA GLY A 15 24.53 13.16 -2.28
C GLY A 15 25.73 12.72 -1.47
N SER A 16 26.89 12.66 -2.13
CA SER A 16 28.20 12.53 -1.49
C SER A 16 28.46 13.75 -0.61
N ILE A 17 27.89 13.74 0.59
CA ILE A 17 28.21 14.69 1.65
C ILE A 17 29.63 14.33 2.12
N ASN A 18 30.61 14.99 1.50
CA ASN A 18 31.96 15.09 2.02
C ASN A 18 31.90 15.74 3.41
N ARG A 19 31.75 14.92 4.46
CA ARG A 19 31.99 15.32 5.85
C ARG A 19 33.48 15.64 5.97
N ARG A 20 33.83 16.89 5.74
CA ARG A 20 35.13 17.43 6.14
C ARG A 20 35.14 17.47 7.67
N ASP A 21 35.96 16.63 8.28
CA ASP A 21 36.32 16.71 9.70
C ASP A 21 36.87 18.12 10.01
N PRO A 22 36.26 18.89 10.93
CA PRO A 22 36.79 20.20 11.31
C PRO A 22 37.87 20.14 12.41
N SER A 23 38.27 18.97 12.90
CA SER A 23 38.90 18.85 14.22
C SER A 23 40.41 18.57 14.21
N LEU A 24 41.22 19.29 13.41
CA LEU A 24 42.68 19.34 13.62
C LEU A 24 43.28 20.71 13.25
N ALA A 25 42.64 21.81 13.66
CA ALA A 25 43.32 23.11 13.75
C ALA A 25 43.94 23.24 15.15
N ARG A 26 45.16 22.72 15.34
CA ARG A 26 46.01 23.08 16.49
C ARG A 26 46.38 24.57 16.36
N PRO A 27 46.09 25.42 17.35
CA PRO A 27 46.67 26.75 17.37
C PRO A 27 48.17 26.65 17.69
N ASN A 28 48.92 27.36 16.86
CA ASN A 28 50.35 27.58 16.91
C ASN A 28 50.80 28.32 18.19
N ASN A 29 52.08 28.11 18.51
CA ASN A 29 53.02 29.09 19.05
C ASN A 29 52.59 29.90 20.28
N LEU A 30 53.03 29.44 21.45
CA LEU A 30 53.48 30.34 22.51
C LEU A 30 55.00 30.45 22.40
N GLU A 31 55.42 31.53 21.73
CA GLU A 31 56.80 31.98 21.68
C GLU A 31 57.30 32.28 23.10
N ASN A 32 58.43 31.64 23.42
CA ASN A 32 59.13 31.73 24.69
C ASN A 32 59.89 33.07 24.72
N HIS A 33 59.25 34.15 25.17
CA HIS A 33 59.90 35.44 25.31
C HIS A 33 60.84 35.47 26.53
N GLY A 34 62.12 35.23 26.25
CA GLY A 34 63.25 36.03 26.75
C GLY A 34 63.31 36.30 28.26
N ALA A 35 64.04 35.44 28.98
CA ALA A 35 64.61 35.75 30.28
C ALA A 35 65.56 36.96 30.17
N LYS A 36 65.07 38.16 30.49
CA LYS A 36 65.91 39.35 30.66
C LYS A 36 66.54 39.33 32.06
N SER A 37 67.85 39.12 32.07
CA SER A 37 68.73 39.29 33.23
C SER A 37 68.65 40.72 33.77
N LEU A 38 68.08 40.86 34.97
CA LEU A 38 67.99 42.14 35.68
C LEU A 38 69.28 42.37 36.47
N LYS A 39 70.02 43.40 36.04
CA LYS A 39 71.17 43.98 36.76
C LYS A 39 70.73 44.49 38.12
N SER A 40 71.50 44.11 39.13
CA SER A 40 71.45 44.58 40.51
C SER A 40 71.67 46.09 40.60
N GLN A 41 70.71 46.80 41.21
CA GLN A 41 70.84 48.21 41.61
C GLN A 41 70.64 48.37 43.13
N PRO A 42 71.21 49.45 43.72
CA PRO A 42 71.62 49.48 45.12
C PRO A 42 70.49 49.75 46.12
N MET A 43 70.70 49.20 47.32
CA MET A 43 69.82 49.28 48.49
C MET A 43 69.79 50.70 49.08
N PHE A 44 68.68 51.42 48.88
CA PHE A 44 68.33 52.59 49.68
C PHE A 44 67.33 52.22 50.79
N SER A 45 67.72 52.49 52.03
CA SER A 45 66.99 52.24 53.26
C SER A 45 65.83 53.24 53.45
N SER A 46 64.60 52.79 53.13
CA SER A 46 63.35 53.52 53.41
C SER A 46 62.35 52.60 54.14
N THR A 47 62.69 52.25 55.38
CA THR A 47 62.11 51.10 56.13
C THR A 47 60.66 51.25 56.59
N GLY A 48 60.01 52.43 56.50
CA GLY A 48 58.64 52.64 57.00
C GLY A 48 57.51 52.72 55.96
N ARG A 49 57.76 53.35 54.79
CA ARG A 49 56.71 53.57 53.76
C ARG A 49 56.54 52.37 52.82
N GLY A 50 57.60 51.60 52.58
CA GLY A 50 57.54 50.42 51.71
C GLY A 50 56.69 49.26 52.27
N LEU A 51 56.62 49.12 53.60
CA LEU A 51 55.84 48.06 54.24
C LEU A 51 54.32 48.24 54.02
N LYS A 52 53.81 49.47 54.18
CA LYS A 52 52.38 49.78 53.96
C LYS A 52 51.97 49.57 52.50
N LEU A 53 52.83 49.92 51.55
CA LEU A 53 52.57 49.72 50.13
C LEU A 53 52.53 48.22 49.79
N ARG A 54 53.51 47.43 50.26
CA ARG A 54 53.51 45.98 50.08
C ARG A 54 52.29 45.31 50.66
N GLN A 55 51.85 45.73 51.85
CA GLN A 55 50.65 45.18 52.48
C GLN A 55 49.39 45.46 51.64
N ARG A 56 49.24 46.67 51.08
CA ARG A 56 48.13 46.99 50.17
C ARG A 56 48.17 46.16 48.89
N GLN A 57 49.33 46.04 48.26
CA GLN A 57 49.52 45.21 47.07
C GLN A 57 49.21 43.75 47.36
N GLN A 58 49.60 43.26 48.53
CA GLN A 58 49.28 41.90 48.96
C GLN A 58 47.77 41.70 49.13
N THR A 59 47.06 42.64 49.77
CA THR A 59 45.60 42.54 49.93
C THR A 59 44.85 42.61 48.60
N GLU A 60 45.30 43.47 47.68
CA GLU A 60 44.75 43.58 46.33
C GLU A 60 44.94 42.27 45.56
N TRP A 61 46.17 41.75 45.54
CA TRP A 61 46.47 40.47 44.88
C TRP A 61 45.67 39.29 45.47
N THR A 62 45.45 39.27 46.79
CA THR A 62 44.59 38.23 47.41
C THR A 62 43.12 38.39 47.04
N ALA A 63 42.63 39.62 46.86
CA ALA A 63 41.27 39.88 46.43
C ALA A 63 41.07 39.44 44.97
N ASP A 64 42.01 39.80 44.09
CA ASP A 64 42.01 39.39 42.69
C ASP A 64 42.07 37.87 42.54
N LEU A 65 42.91 37.20 43.33
CA LEU A 65 43.00 35.74 43.32
C LEU A 65 41.69 35.09 43.80
N ALA A 66 41.03 35.67 44.80
CA ALA A 66 39.73 35.19 45.27
C ALA A 66 38.63 35.41 44.23
N GLU A 67 38.63 36.52 43.51
CA GLU A 67 37.71 36.78 42.40
C GLU A 67 37.95 35.81 41.23
N ALA A 68 39.20 35.62 40.82
CA ALA A 68 39.56 34.65 39.79
C ALA A 68 39.14 33.23 40.17
N SER A 69 39.29 32.84 41.45
CA SER A 69 38.81 31.55 41.95
C SER A 69 37.30 31.39 41.78
N LYS A 70 36.51 32.42 42.11
CA LYS A 70 35.04 32.39 41.93
C LYS A 70 34.66 32.24 40.46
N ILE A 71 35.33 32.97 39.57
CA ILE A 71 35.11 32.88 38.12
C ILE A 71 35.42 31.46 37.62
N CYS A 72 36.53 30.86 38.07
CA CYS A 72 36.87 29.48 37.73
C CYS A 72 35.79 28.49 38.20
N ASP A 73 35.25 28.65 39.40
CA ASP A 73 34.18 27.79 39.91
C ASP A 73 32.88 27.94 39.12
N GLU A 74 32.53 29.16 38.72
CA GLU A 74 31.36 29.44 37.87
C GLU A 74 31.52 28.84 36.47
N LEU A 75 32.70 29.00 35.85
CA LEU A 75 33.01 28.41 34.56
C LEU A 75 32.99 26.88 34.61
N ASN A 76 33.48 26.26 35.69
CA ASN A 76 33.41 24.82 35.86
C ASN A 76 31.97 24.32 35.99
N ARG A 77 31.12 24.99 36.78
CA ARG A 77 29.69 24.66 36.87
C ARG A 77 28.97 24.81 35.53
N ALA A 78 29.27 25.89 34.80
CA ALA A 78 28.70 26.10 33.47
C ALA A 78 29.14 25.01 32.48
N LYS A 79 30.43 24.63 32.52
CA LYS A 79 30.98 23.54 31.72
C LYS A 79 30.28 22.22 32.01
N GLU A 80 30.12 21.85 33.29
CA GLU A 80 29.41 20.62 33.69
C GLU A 80 27.96 20.63 33.19
N GLY A 81 27.27 21.78 33.28
CA GLY A 81 25.92 21.95 32.74
C GLY A 81 25.85 21.71 31.23
N LEU A 82 26.78 22.28 30.47
CA LEU A 82 26.87 22.08 29.01
C LEU A 82 27.25 20.65 28.64
N GLU A 83 28.12 19.99 29.41
CA GLU A 83 28.47 18.59 29.20
C GLU A 83 27.27 17.67 29.41
N GLN A 84 26.46 17.92 30.44
CA GLN A 84 25.21 17.21 30.68
C GLN A 84 24.18 17.45 29.56
N GLU A 85 24.02 18.70 29.12
CA GLU A 85 23.13 19.02 28.00
C GLU A 85 23.57 18.31 26.72
N ARG A 86 24.88 18.30 26.42
CA ARG A 86 25.44 17.55 25.29
C ARG A 86 25.11 16.06 25.39
N MET A 87 25.26 15.45 26.56
CA MET A 87 24.89 14.04 26.77
C MET A 87 23.40 13.78 26.52
N ASN A 88 22.53 14.67 27.00
CA ASN A 88 21.09 14.57 26.78
C ASN A 88 20.72 14.68 25.29
N LEU A 89 21.37 15.60 24.56
CA LEU A 89 21.17 15.76 23.12
C LEU A 89 21.66 14.54 22.33
N VAL A 90 22.80 13.95 22.71
CA VAL A 90 23.29 12.71 22.10
C VAL A 90 22.29 11.56 22.30
N ALA A 91 21.75 11.39 23.52
CA ALA A 91 20.76 10.37 23.79
C ALA A 91 19.46 10.57 22.96
N ARG A 92 18.96 11.81 22.87
CA ARG A 92 17.79 12.14 22.04
C ARG A 92 18.04 11.87 20.56
N ASN A 93 19.22 12.24 20.04
CA ASN A 93 19.59 11.97 18.66
C ASN A 93 19.61 10.46 18.37
N GLN A 94 20.16 9.65 19.28
CA GLN A 94 20.13 8.18 19.14
C GLN A 94 18.69 7.65 19.07
N THR A 95 17.77 8.15 19.90
CA THR A 95 16.36 7.77 19.83
C THR A 95 15.73 8.13 18.48
N VAL A 96 15.98 9.35 18.00
CA VAL A 96 15.46 9.80 16.68
C VAL A 96 16.04 8.95 15.56
N GLU A 97 17.33 8.62 15.59
CA GLU A 97 17.97 7.75 14.59
C GLU A 97 17.35 6.34 14.58
N THR A 98 17.04 5.77 15.75
CA THR A 98 16.36 4.46 15.81
C THR A 98 14.95 4.51 15.25
N GLU A 99 14.24 5.61 15.48
CA GLU A 99 12.88 5.81 14.98
C GLU A 99 12.84 6.03 13.47
N ILE A 100 13.81 6.78 12.92
CA ILE A 100 13.99 6.93 11.47
C ILE A 100 14.19 5.56 10.82
N LYS A 101 15.11 4.73 11.34
CA LYS A 101 15.33 3.37 10.81
C LYS A 101 14.08 2.50 10.87
N ARG A 102 13.29 2.61 11.96
CA ARG A 102 12.02 1.90 12.11
C ARG A 102 11.01 2.32 11.04
N LEU A 103 10.88 3.62 10.81
CA LEU A 103 9.97 4.18 9.79
C LEU A 103 10.42 3.82 8.37
N GLU A 104 11.73 3.86 8.09
CA GLU A 104 12.28 3.41 6.80
C GLU A 104 11.87 1.97 6.49
N LEU A 105 12.00 1.05 7.46
CA LEU A 105 11.55 -0.33 7.31
C LEU A 105 10.04 -0.42 7.03
N GLN A 106 9.21 0.33 7.76
CA GLN A 106 7.76 0.35 7.52
C GLN A 106 7.39 0.86 6.13
N VAL A 107 8.08 1.90 5.64
CA VAL A 107 7.88 2.42 4.28
C VAL A 107 8.26 1.37 3.24
N THR A 108 9.36 0.64 3.44
CA THR A 108 9.76 -0.43 2.50
C THR A 108 8.76 -1.58 2.47
N GLU A 109 8.22 -1.99 3.63
CA GLU A 109 7.20 -3.02 3.71
C GLU A 109 5.89 -2.58 3.04
N ALA A 110 5.42 -1.37 3.33
CA ALA A 110 4.23 -0.82 2.70
C ALA A 110 4.38 -0.76 1.16
N ARG A 111 5.57 -0.41 0.67
CA ARG A 111 5.86 -0.40 -0.78
C ARG A 111 5.77 -1.80 -1.39
N GLN A 112 6.34 -2.81 -0.73
CA GLN A 112 6.23 -4.21 -1.18
C GLN A 112 4.77 -4.70 -1.21
N GLN A 113 3.95 -4.28 -0.24
CA GLN A 113 2.53 -4.60 -0.21
C GLN A 113 1.77 -3.95 -1.38
N ILE A 114 2.07 -2.69 -1.70
CA ILE A 114 1.51 -2.00 -2.87
C ILE A 114 1.89 -2.76 -4.15
N ASP A 115 3.17 -3.08 -4.35
CA ASP A 115 3.65 -3.81 -5.54
C ASP A 115 3.00 -5.21 -5.66
N ALA A 116 2.70 -5.87 -4.54
CA ALA A 116 1.97 -7.14 -4.53
C ALA A 116 0.50 -6.95 -4.94
N LYS A 117 -0.15 -5.88 -4.47
CA LYS A 117 -1.54 -5.55 -4.80
C LYS A 117 -1.69 -5.13 -6.26
N ASP A 118 -0.74 -4.39 -6.81
CA ASP A 118 -0.75 -4.00 -8.22
C ASP A 118 -0.66 -5.22 -9.14
N ARG A 119 0.26 -6.16 -8.86
CA ARG A 119 0.32 -7.45 -9.60
C ARG A 119 -0.97 -8.27 -9.49
N GLN A 120 -1.60 -8.25 -8.31
CA GLN A 120 -2.90 -8.92 -8.11
C GLN A 120 -3.98 -8.26 -8.97
N LEU A 121 -4.02 -6.92 -9.02
CA LEU A 121 -4.97 -6.18 -9.85
C LEU A 121 -4.77 -6.44 -11.34
N GLU A 122 -3.53 -6.49 -11.82
CA GLU A 122 -3.20 -6.83 -13.21
C GLU A 122 -3.73 -8.22 -13.61
N THR A 123 -3.55 -9.21 -12.73
CA THR A 123 -4.05 -10.58 -12.96
C THR A 123 -5.58 -10.58 -13.03
N ASN A 124 -6.24 -9.93 -12.07
CA ASN A 124 -7.71 -9.83 -12.06
C ASN A 124 -8.25 -9.09 -13.30
N GLN A 125 -7.53 -8.07 -13.79
CA GLN A 125 -7.92 -7.36 -15.00
C GLN A 125 -7.82 -8.25 -16.24
N LEU A 126 -6.78 -9.07 -16.34
CA LEU A 126 -6.63 -10.04 -17.42
C LEU A 126 -7.75 -11.09 -17.37
N ASP A 127 -8.04 -11.65 -16.20
CA ASP A 127 -9.13 -12.60 -16.01
C ASP A 127 -10.48 -12.01 -16.42
N HIS A 128 -10.75 -10.76 -16.04
CA HIS A 128 -11.96 -10.05 -16.47
C HIS A 128 -12.01 -9.83 -17.98
N GLN A 129 -10.88 -9.56 -18.64
CA GLN A 129 -10.83 -9.46 -20.10
C GLN A 129 -11.14 -10.81 -20.76
N GLN A 130 -10.57 -11.90 -20.26
CA GLN A 130 -10.83 -13.25 -20.77
C GLN A 130 -12.30 -13.66 -20.59
N LEU A 131 -12.88 -13.38 -19.41
CA LEU A 131 -14.30 -13.64 -19.17
C LEU A 131 -15.21 -12.83 -20.10
N ARG A 132 -14.89 -11.56 -20.36
CA ARG A 132 -15.64 -10.75 -21.34
C ARG A 132 -15.62 -11.37 -22.74
N GLN A 133 -14.45 -11.79 -23.21
CA GLN A 133 -14.32 -12.46 -24.50
C GLN A 133 -15.10 -13.79 -24.53
N ARG A 134 -15.10 -14.55 -23.44
CA ARG A 134 -15.85 -15.81 -23.38
C ARG A 134 -17.36 -15.59 -23.40
N VAL A 135 -17.86 -14.54 -22.73
CA VAL A 135 -19.27 -14.17 -22.78
C VAL A 135 -19.68 -13.79 -24.20
N GLU A 136 -18.89 -12.96 -24.88
CA GLU A 136 -19.15 -12.58 -26.27
C GLU A 136 -19.22 -13.79 -27.21
N GLN A 137 -18.26 -14.73 -27.09
CA GLN A 137 -18.29 -15.99 -27.84
C GLN A 137 -19.55 -16.82 -27.57
N LEU A 138 -19.94 -16.95 -26.29
CA LEU A 138 -21.14 -17.69 -25.91
C LEU A 138 -22.42 -17.01 -26.40
N GLU A 139 -22.44 -15.69 -26.49
CA GLU A 139 -23.56 -14.94 -27.06
C GLU A 139 -23.68 -15.18 -28.57
N GLU A 140 -22.56 -15.22 -29.29
CA GLU A 140 -22.50 -15.58 -30.72
C GLU A 140 -22.93 -17.03 -30.96
N GLU A 141 -22.37 -17.99 -30.22
CA GLU A 141 -22.76 -19.41 -30.28
C GLU A 141 -24.28 -19.56 -30.02
N ASN A 142 -24.82 -18.89 -29.00
CA ASN A 142 -26.26 -18.92 -28.70
C ASN A 142 -27.12 -18.26 -29.79
N ALA A 143 -26.63 -17.21 -30.45
CA ALA A 143 -27.32 -16.60 -31.57
C ALA A 143 -27.41 -17.56 -32.76
N GLU A 144 -26.33 -18.28 -33.06
CA GLU A 144 -26.31 -19.31 -34.10
C GLU A 144 -27.29 -20.44 -33.79
N PHE A 145 -27.32 -20.94 -32.55
CA PHE A 145 -28.27 -21.98 -32.14
C PHE A 145 -29.73 -21.51 -32.28
N ARG A 146 -30.05 -20.27 -31.87
CA ARG A 146 -31.40 -19.71 -32.03
C ARG A 146 -31.81 -19.64 -33.50
N GLY A 147 -30.92 -19.20 -34.39
CA GLY A 147 -31.19 -19.18 -35.83
C GLY A 147 -31.46 -20.58 -36.41
N ARG A 148 -30.86 -21.63 -35.85
CA ARG A 148 -31.15 -23.03 -36.25
C ARG A 148 -32.49 -23.53 -35.71
N THR A 149 -32.86 -23.19 -34.47
CA THR A 149 -34.13 -23.63 -33.86
C THR A 149 -35.35 -23.00 -34.53
N GLU A 150 -35.22 -21.78 -35.09
CA GLU A 150 -36.28 -21.15 -35.89
C GLU A 150 -36.64 -21.95 -37.17
N HIS A 151 -35.82 -22.92 -37.57
CA HIS A 151 -36.08 -23.84 -38.67
C HIS A 151 -36.68 -25.19 -38.26
N GLU A 152 -37.00 -25.41 -36.97
CA GLU A 152 -37.78 -26.58 -36.61
C GLU A 152 -39.17 -26.50 -37.26
N GLU A 153 -39.50 -27.50 -38.09
CA GLU A 153 -40.81 -27.56 -38.71
C GLU A 153 -41.90 -27.46 -37.63
N PRO A 154 -42.94 -26.64 -37.85
CA PRO A 154 -44.02 -26.51 -36.88
C PRO A 154 -44.57 -27.89 -36.56
N LEU A 155 -44.64 -28.23 -35.26
CA LEU A 155 -45.15 -29.52 -34.83
C LEU A 155 -46.58 -29.71 -35.34
N LYS A 156 -46.81 -30.84 -36.02
CA LYS A 156 -48.11 -31.21 -36.60
C LYS A 156 -48.77 -32.31 -35.79
N CYS A 157 -50.09 -32.31 -35.76
CA CYS A 157 -50.85 -33.42 -35.21
C CYS A 157 -50.64 -34.67 -36.10
N PRO A 158 -50.23 -35.82 -35.56
CA PRO A 158 -49.98 -37.02 -36.37
C PRO A 158 -51.27 -37.61 -36.98
N VAL A 159 -52.45 -37.20 -36.50
CA VAL A 159 -53.75 -37.68 -36.97
C VAL A 159 -54.29 -36.85 -38.13
N CYS A 160 -54.34 -35.52 -37.97
CA CYS A 160 -54.87 -34.62 -39.01
C CYS A 160 -53.80 -33.89 -39.83
N LEU A 161 -52.53 -34.02 -39.46
CA LEU A 161 -51.36 -33.37 -40.08
C LEU A 161 -51.36 -31.84 -40.04
N GLU A 162 -52.28 -31.24 -39.28
CA GLU A 162 -52.35 -29.80 -39.10
C GLU A 162 -51.41 -29.32 -37.99
N VAL A 163 -50.85 -28.13 -38.18
CA VAL A 163 -49.92 -27.49 -37.25
C VAL A 163 -50.60 -27.14 -35.94
N TYR A 164 -49.91 -27.35 -34.82
CA TYR A 164 -50.36 -26.90 -33.51
C TYR A 164 -50.30 -25.37 -33.44
N THR A 165 -51.42 -24.74 -33.11
CA THR A 165 -51.56 -23.29 -32.95
C THR A 165 -52.19 -22.99 -31.59
N SER A 166 -52.18 -21.73 -31.16
CA SER A 166 -52.89 -21.31 -29.93
C SER A 166 -54.38 -21.63 -29.95
N GLU A 167 -55.00 -21.68 -31.13
CA GLU A 167 -56.39 -22.10 -31.32
C GLU A 167 -56.56 -23.63 -31.28
N ARG A 168 -55.53 -24.37 -31.70
CA ARG A 168 -55.49 -25.84 -31.70
C ARG A 168 -54.67 -26.36 -30.53
N ARG A 169 -55.26 -26.25 -29.34
CA ARG A 169 -54.68 -26.76 -28.09
C ARG A 169 -54.14 -28.18 -28.23
N VAL A 170 -52.98 -28.39 -27.63
CA VAL A 170 -52.26 -29.66 -27.67
C VAL A 170 -52.61 -30.48 -26.44
N VAL A 171 -52.90 -31.75 -26.66
CA VAL A 171 -53.16 -32.73 -25.62
C VAL A 171 -51.99 -33.71 -25.62
N ALA A 172 -51.26 -33.79 -24.51
CA ALA A 172 -50.21 -34.76 -24.31
C ALA A 172 -50.78 -36.01 -23.61
N LEU A 173 -50.60 -37.17 -24.21
CA LEU A 173 -51.00 -38.46 -23.63
C LEU A 173 -49.92 -38.97 -22.67
N PHE A 174 -50.26 -39.84 -21.72
CA PHE A 174 -49.25 -40.43 -20.79
C PHE A 174 -48.19 -41.31 -21.47
N CYS A 175 -48.43 -41.72 -22.72
CA CYS A 175 -47.41 -42.36 -23.56
C CYS A 175 -46.45 -41.36 -24.24
N SER A 176 -46.46 -40.08 -23.81
CA SER A 176 -45.66 -38.98 -24.34
C SER A 176 -45.94 -38.59 -25.80
N HIS A 177 -47.05 -39.08 -26.38
CA HIS A 177 -47.50 -38.68 -27.70
C HIS A 177 -48.45 -37.48 -27.61
N MET A 178 -48.34 -36.57 -28.58
CA MET A 178 -49.19 -35.37 -28.63
C MET A 178 -50.23 -35.47 -29.74
N LEU A 179 -51.44 -34.99 -29.46
CA LEU A 179 -52.56 -34.85 -30.40
C LEU A 179 -53.17 -33.45 -30.30
N CYS A 180 -53.90 -33.01 -31.33
CA CYS A 180 -54.70 -31.79 -31.19
C CYS A 180 -56.00 -32.12 -30.44
N ASN A 181 -56.54 -31.16 -29.70
CA ASN A 181 -57.73 -31.34 -28.88
C ASN A 181 -58.93 -31.87 -29.69
N LEU A 182 -59.09 -31.46 -30.95
CA LEU A 182 -60.16 -31.94 -31.83
C LEU A 182 -60.02 -33.43 -32.18
N CYS A 183 -58.79 -33.88 -32.50
CA CYS A 183 -58.53 -35.30 -32.78
C CYS A 183 -58.66 -36.14 -31.51
N HIS A 184 -58.22 -35.61 -30.37
CA HIS A 184 -58.40 -36.25 -29.07
C HIS A 184 -59.88 -36.45 -28.72
N GLN A 185 -60.71 -35.41 -28.83
CA GLN A 185 -62.16 -35.49 -28.60
C GLN A 185 -62.82 -36.51 -29.51
N ARG A 186 -62.57 -36.45 -30.83
CA ARG A 186 -63.12 -37.42 -31.79
C ARG A 186 -62.74 -38.86 -31.47
N LEU A 187 -61.48 -39.12 -31.11
CA LEU A 187 -61.03 -40.46 -30.73
C LEU A 187 -61.65 -40.96 -29.42
N THR A 188 -62.02 -40.04 -28.52
CA THR A 188 -62.71 -40.36 -27.27
C THR A 188 -64.21 -40.63 -27.49
N GLU A 189 -64.83 -39.94 -28.46
CA GLU A 189 -66.27 -40.04 -28.76
C GLU A 189 -66.65 -41.20 -29.70
N LEU A 190 -65.74 -41.65 -30.59
CA LEU A 190 -66.04 -42.66 -31.62
C LEU A 190 -65.99 -44.14 -31.15
N ASP A 191 -65.85 -44.41 -29.85
CA ASP A 191 -66.03 -45.70 -29.14
C ASP A 191 -65.31 -46.97 -29.68
N SER A 192 -64.54 -46.88 -30.76
CA SER A 192 -64.02 -48.06 -31.48
C SER A 192 -62.58 -48.44 -31.14
N SER A 193 -61.78 -47.52 -30.58
CA SER A 193 -60.60 -47.86 -29.76
C SER A 193 -60.17 -46.64 -28.97
N SER A 194 -60.27 -46.67 -27.65
CA SER A 194 -59.78 -45.60 -26.76
C SER A 194 -58.25 -45.52 -26.73
N LEU A 195 -57.51 -46.19 -27.62
CA LEU A 195 -56.05 -46.32 -27.55
C LEU A 195 -55.34 -45.23 -28.36
N CYS A 196 -54.16 -44.83 -27.90
CA CYS A 196 -53.30 -43.88 -28.61
C CYS A 196 -53.06 -44.32 -30.07
N PRO A 197 -53.29 -43.46 -31.08
CA PRO A 197 -53.13 -43.83 -32.47
C PRO A 197 -51.66 -44.11 -32.86
N MET A 198 -50.70 -43.63 -32.07
CA MET A 198 -49.26 -43.76 -32.35
C MET A 198 -48.68 -45.07 -31.79
N CYS A 199 -48.97 -45.41 -30.53
CA CYS A 199 -48.39 -46.60 -29.88
C CYS A 199 -49.40 -47.69 -29.51
N ARG A 200 -50.70 -47.39 -29.55
CA ARG A 200 -51.80 -48.30 -29.14
C ARG A 200 -51.71 -48.86 -27.72
N GLY A 201 -50.80 -48.33 -26.89
CA GLY A 201 -50.50 -48.90 -25.56
C GLY A 201 -51.17 -48.21 -24.37
N VAL A 202 -51.75 -47.02 -24.57
CA VAL A 202 -52.35 -46.22 -23.50
C VAL A 202 -53.67 -45.62 -23.99
N GLU A 203 -54.65 -45.54 -23.08
CA GLU A 203 -55.92 -44.91 -23.38
C GLU A 203 -55.79 -43.39 -23.59
N VAL A 204 -56.48 -42.85 -24.59
CA VAL A 204 -56.51 -41.42 -24.93
C VAL A 204 -57.18 -40.58 -23.84
N THR A 205 -58.02 -41.19 -23.00
CA THR A 205 -58.67 -40.56 -21.83
C THR A 205 -57.65 -40.09 -20.78
N ASN A 206 -56.48 -40.72 -20.73
CA ASN A 206 -55.40 -40.35 -19.85
C ASN A 206 -54.51 -39.31 -20.56
N CYS A 207 -54.77 -38.03 -20.28
CA CYS A 207 -54.05 -36.94 -20.92
C CYS A 207 -53.84 -35.71 -20.03
N LEU A 208 -52.82 -34.92 -20.36
CA LEU A 208 -52.55 -33.58 -19.84
C LEU A 208 -52.84 -32.56 -20.94
N SER A 209 -53.70 -31.58 -20.62
CA SER A 209 -53.92 -30.43 -21.49
C SER A 209 -52.74 -29.48 -21.35
N LEU A 210 -51.97 -29.30 -22.43
CA LEU A 210 -50.92 -28.29 -22.50
C LEU A 210 -51.53 -27.03 -23.15
N PHE A 211 -51.17 -25.86 -22.60
CA PHE A 211 -51.79 -24.55 -22.81
C PHE A 211 -52.20 -24.23 -24.26
#